data_AF-A0A3D2UD58-F1
#
_entry.id   AF-A0A3D2UD58-F1
#
_cell.length_a   1.000
_cell.length_b   1.000
_cell.length_c   1.000
_cell.angle_alpha   90.00
_cell.angle_beta   90.00
_cell.angle_gamma   90.00
#
_symmetry.space_group_name_H-M   'P 1'
#
loop_
_entity.id
_entity.type
_entity.pdbx_description
1 polymer ?
#
loop_
_entity_poly.entity_id
_entity_poly.type
_entity_poly.pdbx_seq_one_letter_code
_entity_poly.pdbx_strand_id
1 'polypeptide(L)'
;LFAWTLQGVWVCFPAGAALAVITSNRAVPMETMGWLGLLIWSFGFLIEVVADHQKSRFRQEPTNKKQFISSGLWAWSRHPNYFGEIVLWIGVALIAAPVLQGWQFITLLSPVFVTILLTMGSGIPMLEERADNTWGGQADYEEYKASTPILLPRAPR
;
A
#
# COMPACT_ATOMS: atom_id res chain seq x y z
N LEU A 1 -19.60 -2.61 -16.14
CA LEU A 1 -18.74 -1.72 -16.96
C LEU A 1 -18.02 -0.67 -16.10
N PHE A 2 -18.73 0.14 -15.31
CA PHE A 2 -18.16 1.23 -14.51
C PHE A 2 -17.01 0.83 -13.57
N ALA A 3 -17.16 -0.25 -12.78
CA ALA A 3 -16.10 -0.74 -11.89
C ALA A 3 -14.81 -1.15 -12.64
N TRP A 4 -14.94 -1.69 -13.86
CA TRP A 4 -13.81 -2.10 -14.70
C TRP A 4 -13.12 -0.90 -15.35
N THR A 5 -13.88 0.13 -15.75
CA THR A 5 -13.32 1.39 -16.25
C THR A 5 -12.58 2.14 -15.14
N LEU A 6 -13.13 2.12 -13.92
CA LEU A 6 -12.49 2.71 -12.74
C LEU A 6 -11.19 1.97 -12.40
N GLN A 7 -11.17 0.63 -12.45
CA GLN A 7 -9.96 -0.21 -12.34
C GLN A 7 -8.91 0.09 -13.41
N GLY A 8 -9.33 0.32 -14.66
CA GLY A 8 -8.41 0.72 -15.72
C GLY A 8 -7.73 2.06 -15.45
N VAL A 9 -8.50 3.08 -15.04
CA VAL A 9 -7.95 4.39 -14.63
C VAL A 9 -7.04 4.25 -13.39
N TRP A 10 -7.42 3.35 -12.48
CA TRP A 10 -6.69 3.00 -11.26
C TRP A 10 -5.27 2.52 -11.53
N VAL A 11 -5.07 1.70 -12.56
CA VAL A 11 -3.78 1.12 -12.95
C VAL A 11 -3.00 2.07 -13.85
N CYS A 12 -3.67 2.77 -14.77
CA CYS A 12 -3.00 3.62 -15.76
C CYS A 12 -2.37 4.88 -15.14
N PHE A 13 -2.96 5.46 -14.08
CA PHE A 13 -2.44 6.71 -13.49
C PHE A 13 -1.10 6.52 -12.75
N PRO A 14 -0.95 5.52 -11.87
CA PRO A 14 0.34 5.21 -11.24
C PRO A 14 1.34 4.63 -12.25
N ALA A 15 0.88 3.77 -13.18
CA ALA A 15 1.73 3.26 -14.25
C ALA A 15 2.25 4.36 -15.19
N GLY A 16 1.52 5.47 -15.34
CA GLY A 16 1.94 6.62 -16.13
C GLY A 16 3.24 7.26 -15.63
N ALA A 17 3.47 7.27 -14.31
CA ALA A 17 4.73 7.75 -13.73
C ALA A 17 5.90 6.82 -14.11
N ALA A 18 5.70 5.50 -13.98
CA ALA A 18 6.69 4.50 -14.37
C ALA A 18 6.96 4.50 -15.88
N LEU A 19 5.92 4.63 -16.71
CA LEU A 19 6.03 4.73 -18.18
C LEU A 19 6.75 6.00 -18.60
N ALA A 20 6.51 7.15 -17.95
CA ALA A 20 7.22 8.39 -18.24
C ALA A 20 8.72 8.27 -17.96
N VAL A 21 9.12 7.53 -16.92
CA VAL A 21 10.53 7.24 -16.63
C VAL A 21 11.11 6.26 -17.66
N ILE A 22 10.41 5.18 -17.99
CA ILE A 22 10.90 4.14 -18.92
C ILE A 22 11.01 4.66 -20.37
N THR A 23 10.10 5.55 -20.78
CA THR A 23 10.08 6.10 -22.15
C THR A 23 10.87 7.39 -22.30
N SER A 24 11.47 7.89 -21.21
CA SER A 24 12.35 9.05 -21.24
C SER A 24 13.62 8.77 -22.05
N ASN A 25 13.85 9.55 -23.10
CA ASN A 25 15.14 9.58 -23.83
C ASN A 25 16.26 10.28 -23.05
N ARG A 26 16.02 10.74 -21.82
CA ARG A 26 17.04 11.28 -20.92
C ARG A 26 17.46 10.23 -19.90
N ALA A 27 18.70 9.80 -20.01
CA ALA A 27 19.42 9.14 -18.92
C ALA A 27 19.96 10.22 -17.97
N VAL A 28 19.19 10.57 -16.94
CA VAL A 28 19.72 11.35 -15.82
C VAL A 28 20.57 10.40 -14.97
N PRO A 29 21.82 10.75 -14.60
CA PRO A 29 22.61 9.93 -13.69
C PRO A 29 21.82 9.66 -12.41
N MET A 30 21.98 8.46 -11.85
CA MET A 30 21.29 8.09 -10.62
C MET A 30 21.97 8.81 -9.44
N GLU A 31 21.56 10.05 -9.22
CA GLU A 31 22.05 10.90 -8.13
C GLU A 31 21.49 10.43 -6.77
N THR A 32 21.90 11.10 -5.69
CA THR A 32 21.51 10.76 -4.32
C THR A 32 19.99 10.60 -4.14
N MET A 33 19.18 11.41 -4.83
CA MET A 33 17.72 11.30 -4.80
C MET A 33 17.21 9.98 -5.39
N GLY A 34 17.83 9.47 -6.46
CA GLY A 34 17.45 8.19 -7.08
C GLY A 34 17.74 7.01 -6.15
N TRP A 35 18.89 7.03 -5.46
CA TRP A 35 19.22 6.01 -4.46
C TRP A 35 18.30 6.06 -3.23
N LEU A 36 17.97 7.27 -2.75
CA LEU A 36 17.00 7.43 -1.66
C LEU A 36 15.61 6.92 -2.06
N GLY A 37 15.15 7.27 -3.26
CA GLY A 37 13.89 6.77 -3.79
C GLY A 37 13.87 5.26 -3.93
N LEU A 38 14.98 4.65 -4.38
CA LEU A 38 15.12 3.19 -4.47
C LEU A 38 15.09 2.52 -3.09
N LEU A 39 15.76 3.09 -2.09
CA LEU A 39 15.72 2.58 -0.71
C LEU A 39 14.32 2.62 -0.13
N ILE A 40 13.60 3.74 -0.31
CA ILE A 40 12.22 3.89 0.12
C ILE A 40 11.31 2.90 -0.60
N TRP A 41 11.48 2.76 -1.91
CA TRP A 41 10.75 1.79 -2.73
C TRP A 41 10.97 0.35 -2.23
N SER A 42 12.23 -0.05 -2.03
CA SER A 42 12.58 -1.39 -1.53
C SER A 42 12.02 -1.66 -0.14
N PHE A 43 12.01 -0.65 0.74
CA PHE A 43 11.43 -0.77 2.07
C PHE A 43 9.90 -0.97 2.01
N GLY A 44 9.19 -0.17 1.21
CA GLY A 44 7.75 -0.33 1.00
C GLY A 44 7.39 -1.70 0.41
N PHE A 45 8.12 -2.11 -0.63
CA PHE A 45 7.97 -3.43 -1.27
C PHE A 45 8.19 -4.58 -0.29
N LEU A 46 9.23 -4.51 0.56
CA LEU A 46 9.50 -5.56 1.55
C LEU A 46 8.36 -5.67 2.56
N ILE A 47 7.83 -4.55 3.05
CA ILE A 47 6.69 -4.56 3.97
C ILE A 47 5.47 -5.22 3.31
N GLU A 48 5.15 -4.83 2.08
CA GLU A 48 4.02 -5.36 1.33
C GLU A 48 4.12 -6.87 1.15
N VAL A 49 5.26 -7.35 0.63
CA VAL A 49 5.50 -8.78 0.38
C VAL A 49 5.47 -9.59 1.68
N VAL A 50 6.10 -9.09 2.76
CA VAL A 50 6.09 -9.79 4.05
C VAL A 50 4.70 -9.81 4.67
N ALA A 51 3.94 -8.71 4.59
CA ALA A 51 2.58 -8.64 5.12
C ALA A 51 1.64 -9.62 4.41
N ASP A 52 1.70 -9.66 3.07
CA ASP A 52 0.88 -10.57 2.27
C ASP A 52 1.31 -12.03 2.46
N HIS A 53 2.62 -12.29 2.60
CA HIS A 53 3.12 -13.62 2.90
C HIS A 53 2.62 -14.11 4.27
N GLN A 54 2.69 -13.27 5.31
CA GLN A 54 2.16 -13.57 6.64
C GLN A 54 0.67 -13.88 6.59
N LYS A 55 -0.11 -13.05 5.88
CA LYS A 55 -1.55 -13.23 5.71
C LYS A 55 -1.89 -14.51 4.96
N SER A 56 -1.15 -14.80 3.88
CA SER A 56 -1.35 -16.00 3.06
C SER A 56 -1.05 -17.26 3.86
N ARG A 57 0.07 -17.31 4.56
CA ARG A 57 0.41 -18.42 5.45
C ARG A 57 -0.63 -18.61 6.55
N PHE A 58 -1.05 -17.53 7.20
CA PHE A 58 -2.07 -17.61 8.25
C PHE A 58 -3.39 -18.22 7.75
N ARG A 59 -3.81 -17.89 6.52
CA ARG A 59 -5.05 -18.43 5.91
C ARG A 59 -4.94 -19.87 5.41
N GLN A 60 -3.73 -20.35 5.15
CA GLN A 60 -3.51 -21.74 4.71
C GLN A 60 -3.78 -22.74 5.83
N GLU A 61 -3.58 -22.32 7.09
CA GLU A 61 -3.85 -23.16 8.26
C GLU A 61 -5.36 -23.37 8.47
N PRO A 62 -5.86 -24.61 8.46
CA PRO A 62 -7.30 -24.90 8.58
C PRO A 62 -7.93 -24.39 9.88
N THR A 63 -7.14 -24.32 10.95
CA THR A 63 -7.56 -23.80 12.27
C THR A 63 -7.92 -22.32 12.23
N ASN A 64 -7.37 -21.58 11.27
CA ASN A 64 -7.46 -20.13 11.21
C ASN A 64 -8.61 -19.63 10.31
N LYS A 65 -9.41 -20.54 9.72
CA LYS A 65 -10.50 -20.20 8.78
C LYS A 65 -11.53 -19.22 9.34
N LYS A 66 -11.67 -19.14 10.67
CA LYS A 66 -12.57 -18.21 11.37
C LYS A 66 -11.84 -17.17 12.22
N GLN A 67 -10.51 -17.16 12.18
CA GLN A 67 -9.68 -16.25 12.98
C GLN A 67 -9.16 -15.11 12.11
N PHE A 68 -8.75 -14.02 12.77
CA PHE A 68 -8.06 -12.89 12.15
C PHE A 68 -6.57 -12.95 12.49
N ILE A 69 -5.74 -12.40 11.61
CA ILE A 69 -4.31 -12.28 11.88
C ILE A 69 -4.05 -11.03 12.72
N SER A 70 -3.34 -11.19 13.82
CA SER A 70 -2.95 -10.12 14.75
C SER A 70 -1.47 -10.17 15.13
N SER A 71 -0.68 -10.96 14.39
CA SER A 71 0.75 -11.19 14.65
C SER A 71 1.64 -10.68 13.51
N GLY A 72 2.93 -10.52 13.79
CA GLY A 72 3.89 -10.00 12.80
C GLY A 72 3.61 -8.54 12.46
N LEU A 73 3.60 -8.19 11.17
CA LEU A 73 3.32 -6.83 10.72
C LEU A 73 1.87 -6.40 10.99
N TRP A 74 0.95 -7.37 11.06
CA TRP A 74 -0.45 -7.13 11.36
C TRP A 74 -0.68 -6.71 12.81
N ALA A 75 0.26 -7.00 13.73
CA ALA A 75 0.22 -6.46 15.09
C ALA A 75 0.54 -4.95 15.14
N TRP A 76 1.24 -4.43 14.12
CA TRP A 76 1.69 -3.04 14.10
C TRP A 76 0.69 -2.12 13.41
N SER A 77 -0.04 -2.64 12.44
CA SER A 77 -1.05 -1.93 11.66
C SER A 77 -2.07 -2.94 11.14
N ARG A 78 -3.34 -2.55 11.02
CA ARG A 78 -4.40 -3.39 10.45
C ARG A 78 -4.26 -3.58 8.95
N HIS A 79 -3.58 -2.68 8.25
CA HIS A 79 -3.34 -2.77 6.80
C HIS A 79 -1.86 -2.46 6.47
N PRO A 80 -0.92 -3.32 6.92
CA PRO A 80 0.51 -3.08 6.73
C PRO A 80 0.92 -3.20 5.25
N ASN A 81 0.19 -4.00 4.47
CA ASN A 81 0.39 -4.11 3.02
C ASN A 81 0.07 -2.80 2.29
N TYR A 82 -1.03 -2.11 2.63
CA TYR A 82 -1.36 -0.80 2.06
C TYR A 82 -0.38 0.29 2.48
N PHE A 83 0.16 0.21 3.71
CA PHE A 83 1.26 1.09 4.09
C PHE A 83 2.49 0.85 3.21
N GLY A 84 2.87 -0.41 2.98
CA GLY A 84 3.94 -0.79 2.06
C GLY A 84 3.74 -0.24 0.66
N GLU A 85 2.53 -0.38 0.10
CA GLU A 85 2.16 0.13 -1.22
C GLU A 85 2.30 1.66 -1.31
N ILE A 86 1.83 2.41 -0.30
CA ILE A 86 1.97 3.87 -0.28
C ILE A 86 3.45 4.28 -0.24
N VAL A 87 4.26 3.64 0.60
CA VAL A 87 5.70 3.90 0.71
C VAL A 87 6.42 3.56 -0.60
N LEU A 88 6.04 2.46 -1.24
CA LEU A 88 6.53 2.06 -2.56
C LEU A 88 6.29 3.17 -3.59
N TRP A 89 5.07 3.72 -3.66
CA TRP A 89 4.74 4.78 -4.61
C TRP A 89 5.44 6.10 -4.31
N ILE A 90 5.68 6.42 -3.03
CA ILE A 90 6.53 7.56 -2.65
C ILE A 90 7.95 7.35 -3.20
N GLY A 91 8.50 6.14 -3.07
CA GLY A 91 9.80 5.79 -3.65
C GLY A 91 9.84 5.99 -5.17
N VAL A 92 8.82 5.52 -5.90
CA VAL A 92 8.71 5.74 -7.36
C VAL A 92 8.66 7.23 -7.70
N ALA A 93 7.88 8.03 -6.97
CA ALA A 93 7.78 9.47 -7.20
C ALA A 93 9.13 10.18 -6.99
N LEU A 94 9.90 9.78 -5.98
CA LEU A 94 11.24 10.33 -5.73
C LEU A 94 12.25 9.95 -6.81
N ILE A 95 12.19 8.72 -7.32
CA ILE A 95 13.03 8.29 -8.45
C ILE A 95 12.67 9.06 -9.72
N ALA A 96 11.38 9.29 -9.96
CA ALA A 96 10.89 9.98 -11.14
C ALA A 96 11.19 11.49 -11.11
N ALA A 97 11.12 12.13 -9.94
CA ALA A 97 11.20 13.59 -9.77
C ALA A 97 12.31 14.30 -10.59
N PRO A 98 13.56 13.81 -10.66
CA PRO A 98 14.64 14.47 -11.41
C PRO A 98 14.48 14.39 -12.94
N VAL A 99 13.68 13.44 -13.43
CA VAL A 99 13.48 13.17 -14.87
C VAL A 99 12.28 13.94 -15.43
N LEU A 100 11.35 14.35 -14.56
CA LEU A 100 10.08 14.99 -14.96
C LEU A 100 10.28 16.43 -15.46
N GLN A 101 9.55 16.80 -16.50
CA GLN A 101 9.52 18.15 -17.07
C GLN A 101 8.10 18.63 -17.37
N GLY A 102 7.84 19.93 -17.17
CA GLY A 102 6.58 20.58 -17.55
C GLY A 102 5.36 19.92 -16.90
N TRP A 103 4.44 19.41 -17.72
CA TRP A 103 3.18 18.79 -17.24
C TRP A 103 3.40 17.43 -16.57
N GLN A 104 4.59 16.81 -16.70
CA GLN A 104 4.88 15.50 -16.12
C GLN A 104 4.93 15.52 -14.58
N PHE A 105 5.10 16.69 -13.95
CA PHE A 105 5.06 16.83 -12.48
C PHE A 105 3.71 16.41 -11.88
N ILE A 106 2.63 16.34 -12.66
CA ILE A 106 1.33 15.78 -12.23
C ILE A 106 1.49 14.34 -11.74
N THR A 107 2.45 13.57 -12.28
CA THR A 107 2.72 12.20 -11.86
C THR A 107 3.24 12.08 -10.43
N LEU A 108 3.79 13.15 -9.84
CA LEU A 108 4.16 13.20 -8.41
C LEU A 108 2.94 13.20 -7.48
N LEU A 109 1.73 13.44 -8.00
CA LEU A 109 0.48 13.27 -7.26
C LEU A 109 0.07 11.79 -7.15
N SER A 110 0.77 10.87 -7.81
CA SER A 110 0.45 9.44 -7.77
C SER A 110 0.41 8.83 -6.36
N PRO A 111 1.31 9.13 -5.40
CA PRO A 111 1.23 8.54 -4.06
C PRO A 111 0.03 9.08 -3.27
N VAL A 112 -0.34 10.35 -3.48
CA VAL A 112 -1.53 10.97 -2.90
C VAL A 112 -2.79 10.31 -3.47
N PHE A 113 -2.82 10.11 -4.80
CA PHE A 113 -3.92 9.44 -5.48
C PHE A 113 -4.09 8.00 -4.98
N VAL A 114 -3.00 7.21 -4.91
CA VAL A 114 -3.02 5.84 -4.37
C VAL A 114 -3.48 5.84 -2.92
N THR A 115 -2.97 6.75 -2.08
CA THR A 115 -3.40 6.85 -0.67
C THR A 115 -4.89 7.13 -0.56
N ILE A 116 -5.43 8.08 -1.33
CA ILE A 116 -6.87 8.38 -1.34
C ILE A 116 -7.64 7.14 -1.76
N LEU A 117 -7.21 6.43 -2.78
CA LEU A 117 -7.91 5.26 -3.27
C LEU A 117 -7.92 4.10 -2.28
N LEU A 118 -6.80 3.85 -1.60
CA LEU A 118 -6.69 2.81 -0.58
C LEU A 118 -7.47 3.17 0.68
N THR A 119 -7.52 4.45 1.04
CA THR A 119 -8.21 4.92 2.26
C THR A 119 -9.70 5.19 2.05
N MET A 120 -10.15 5.38 0.81
CA MET A 120 -11.54 5.69 0.49
C MET A 120 -12.38 4.44 0.18
N GLY A 121 -13.68 4.64 -0.02
CA GLY A 121 -14.76 3.65 0.19
C GLY A 121 -14.54 2.21 -0.29
N SER A 122 -13.83 1.96 -1.39
CA SER A 122 -13.60 0.61 -1.91
C SER A 122 -12.34 -0.09 -1.38
N GLY A 123 -11.46 0.62 -0.67
CA GLY A 123 -10.23 0.06 -0.09
C GLY A 123 -10.43 -0.41 1.35
N ILE A 124 -9.77 0.26 2.29
CA ILE A 124 -9.77 -0.04 3.73
C ILE A 124 -11.19 -0.10 4.32
N PRO A 125 -12.10 0.88 4.09
CA PRO A 125 -13.41 0.89 4.75
C PRO A 125 -14.23 -0.37 4.45
N MET A 126 -14.24 -0.84 3.20
CA MET A 126 -14.96 -2.04 2.81
C MET A 126 -14.33 -3.32 3.41
N LEU A 127 -13.01 -3.35 3.59
CA LEU A 127 -12.34 -4.48 4.24
C LEU A 127 -12.62 -4.52 5.75
N GLU A 128 -12.61 -3.36 6.40
CA GLU A 128 -12.99 -3.21 7.81
C GLU A 128 -14.46 -3.61 8.03
N GLU A 129 -15.37 -3.18 7.17
CA GLU A 129 -16.78 -3.56 7.26
C GLU A 129 -16.99 -5.07 7.11
N ARG A 130 -16.27 -5.73 6.19
CA ARG A 130 -16.31 -7.19 6.06
C ARG A 130 -15.71 -7.90 7.28
N ALA A 131 -14.64 -7.35 7.84
CA ALA A 131 -14.01 -7.85 9.04
C ALA A 131 -14.97 -7.74 10.24
N ASP A 132 -15.65 -6.60 10.39
CA ASP A 132 -16.66 -6.37 11.41
C ASP A 132 -17.87 -7.30 11.25
N ASN A 133 -18.31 -7.57 10.02
CA ASN A 133 -19.39 -8.54 9.78
C ASN A 133 -19.00 -9.99 10.10
N THR A 134 -17.71 -10.32 10.07
CA THR A 134 -17.20 -11.69 10.27
C THR A 134 -16.79 -11.94 11.72
N TRP A 135 -16.12 -10.97 12.34
CA TRP A 135 -15.48 -11.08 13.66
C TRP A 135 -16.02 -10.08 14.68
N GLY A 136 -16.90 -9.16 14.28
CA GLY A 136 -17.51 -8.19 15.18
C GLY A 136 -18.23 -8.86 16.35
N GLY A 137 -18.06 -8.27 17.53
CA GLY A 137 -18.59 -8.83 18.79
C GLY A 137 -17.71 -9.89 19.44
N GLN A 138 -16.59 -10.30 18.83
CA GLN A 138 -15.57 -11.10 19.50
C GLN A 138 -14.64 -10.18 20.31
N ALA A 139 -14.45 -10.46 21.60
CA ALA A 139 -13.72 -9.57 22.50
C ALA A 139 -12.26 -9.34 22.08
N ASP A 140 -11.60 -10.38 21.57
CA ASP A 140 -10.24 -10.34 21.04
C ASP A 140 -10.13 -9.48 19.76
N TYR A 141 -11.12 -9.56 18.87
CA TYR A 141 -11.17 -8.72 17.66
C TYR A 141 -11.37 -7.24 18.00
N GLU A 142 -12.29 -6.92 18.90
CA GLU A 142 -12.53 -5.54 19.34
C GLU A 142 -11.31 -4.95 20.06
N GLU A 143 -10.63 -5.73 20.90
CA GLU A 143 -9.38 -5.33 21.55
C GLU A 143 -8.27 -5.08 20.52
N TYR A 144 -8.11 -5.96 19.54
CA TYR A 144 -7.17 -5.78 18.44
C TYR A 144 -7.47 -4.51 17.64
N LYS A 145 -8.74 -4.27 17.31
CA LYS A 145 -9.18 -3.10 16.54
C LYS A 145 -8.96 -1.79 17.31
N ALA A 146 -9.13 -1.81 18.63
CA ALA A 146 -8.92 -0.65 19.50
C ALA A 146 -7.44 -0.33 19.73
N SER A 147 -6.59 -1.37 19.82
CA SER A 147 -5.16 -1.22 20.09
C SER A 147 -4.31 -0.99 18.83
N THR A 148 -4.78 -1.46 17.67
CA THR A 148 -4.00 -1.47 16.42
C THR A 148 -4.44 -0.36 15.46
N PRO A 149 -3.53 0.53 15.03
CA PRO A 149 -3.85 1.59 14.08
C PRO A 149 -4.21 1.03 12.70
N ILE A 150 -4.96 1.80 11.90
CA ILE A 150 -5.43 1.36 10.58
C ILE A 150 -4.29 1.21 9.58
N LEU A 151 -3.43 2.23 9.47
CA LEU A 151 -2.45 2.32 8.38
C LEU A 151 -1.03 2.53 8.90
N LEU A 152 -0.79 3.60 9.66
CA LEU A 152 0.55 3.94 10.16
C LEU A 152 1.00 2.93 11.23
N PRO A 153 2.11 2.20 11.01
CA PRO A 153 2.59 1.21 11.96
C PRO A 153 2.91 1.83 13.32
N ARG A 154 2.41 1.22 14.39
CA ARG A 154 2.73 1.56 15.78
C ARG A 154 3.16 0.30 16.49
N ALA A 155 4.17 0.41 17.36
CA ALA A 155 4.61 -0.72 18.17
C ALA A 155 3.41 -1.30 18.97
N PRO A 156 3.18 -2.63 18.91
CA PRO A 156 2.12 -3.28 19.68
C PRO A 156 2.39 -3.15 21.18
N ARG A 157 1.32 -3.05 21.98
CA ARG A 157 1.39 -2.96 23.44
C ARG A 157 1.30 -4.33 24.08
#